data_AF-A0A7C2JFC1-F1
#
_entry.id   AF-A0A7C2JFC1-F1
#
_cell.length_a   1.000
_cell.length_b   1.000
_cell.length_c   1.000
_cell.angle_alpha   90.00
_cell.angle_beta   90.00
_cell.angle_gamma   90.00
#
_symmetry.space_group_name_H-M   'P 1'
#
loop_
_entity.id
_entity.type
_entity.pdbx_description
1 polymer ?
#
loop_
_entity_poly.entity_id
_entity_poly.type
_entity_poly.pdbx_seq_one_letter_code
_entity_poly.pdbx_strand_id
1 'polypeptide(L)'
;MSDDGKVRYGWLRLMYVWTIVGAGGVGLIHLFAPGLLESLMGFPAQDPFLRGITGSVYVAFLILSVLGLRSPLKFVPVLFLQLCYKVIWFILIFLPRLVGGQLPVHALMLALVFATYVIGDLIAIPFGRLFAKEA
;
A
#
# COMPACT_ATOMS: atom_id res chain seq x y z
N MET A 1 -19.49 -22.91 14.59
CA MET A 1 -18.03 -22.86 14.83
C MET A 1 -17.45 -21.95 13.77
N SER A 2 -17.14 -20.71 14.12
CA SER A 2 -16.47 -19.77 13.22
C SER A 2 -15.11 -20.37 12.86
N ASP A 3 -14.83 -20.48 11.57
CA ASP A 3 -13.46 -20.64 11.09
C ASP A 3 -12.71 -19.38 11.51
N ASP A 4 -12.15 -19.38 12.72
CA ASP A 4 -11.26 -18.33 13.23
C ASP A 4 -9.98 -18.41 12.39
N GLY A 5 -10.07 -17.91 11.16
CA GLY A 5 -9.12 -18.12 10.07
C GLY A 5 -7.68 -18.09 10.58
N LYS A 6 -7.00 -19.23 10.45
CA LYS A 6 -5.66 -19.46 10.98
C LYS A 6 -4.75 -18.28 10.62
N VAL A 7 -4.22 -17.60 11.63
CA VAL A 7 -3.37 -16.42 11.42
C VAL A 7 -2.11 -16.80 10.66
N ARG A 8 -1.91 -16.17 9.50
CA ARG A 8 -0.77 -16.42 8.61
C ARG A 8 0.37 -15.44 8.89
N TYR A 9 1.06 -15.64 10.01
CA TYR A 9 2.13 -14.72 10.46
C TYR A 9 3.24 -14.49 9.44
N GLY A 10 3.61 -15.51 8.65
CA GLY A 10 4.60 -15.36 7.58
C GLY A 10 4.16 -14.36 6.51
N TRP A 11 2.90 -14.44 6.09
CA TRP A 11 2.30 -13.53 5.12
C TRP A 11 2.16 -12.11 5.67
N LEU A 12 1.78 -11.96 6.94
CA LEU A 12 1.75 -10.65 7.59
C LEU A 12 3.13 -9.99 7.59
N ARG A 13 4.17 -10.71 8.02
CA ARG A 13 5.55 -10.20 8.02
C ARG A 13 6.03 -9.86 6.61
N LEU A 14 5.73 -10.71 5.63
CA LEU A 14 6.06 -10.45 4.23
C LEU A 14 5.42 -9.15 3.74
N MET A 15 4.13 -8.94 4.02
CA MET A 15 3.44 -7.71 3.63
C MET A 15 4.02 -6.48 4.33
N TYR A 16 4.36 -6.55 5.62
CA TYR A 16 5.04 -5.43 6.29
C TYR A 16 6.41 -5.12 5.66
N VAL A 17 7.22 -6.13 5.35
CA VAL A 17 8.50 -5.92 4.63
C VAL A 17 8.25 -5.28 3.26
N TRP A 18 7.25 -5.79 2.54
CA TRP A 18 6.90 -5.25 1.22
C TRP A 18 6.48 -3.78 1.30
N THR A 19 5.66 -3.41 2.29
CA THR A 19 5.27 -2.02 2.55
C THR A 19 6.46 -1.14 2.95
N ILE A 20 7.38 -1.63 3.78
CA ILE A 20 8.60 -0.89 4.16
C ILE A 20 9.44 -0.56 2.92
N VAL A 21 9.69 -1.54 2.05
CA VAL A 21 10.54 -1.35 0.87
C VAL A 21 9.82 -0.53 -0.19
N GLY A 22 8.59 -0.90 -0.54
CA GLY A 22 7.85 -0.26 -1.62
C GLY A 22 7.28 1.10 -1.21
N ALA A 23 6.27 1.12 -0.34
CA ALA A 23 5.65 2.39 0.07
C ALA A 23 6.67 3.28 0.80
N GLY A 24 7.43 2.73 1.74
CA GLY A 24 8.43 3.48 2.49
C GLY A 24 9.55 4.08 1.63
N GLY A 25 10.14 3.27 0.74
CA GLY A 25 11.15 3.76 -0.20
C GLY A 25 10.61 4.85 -1.11
N VAL A 26 9.42 4.64 -1.70
CA VAL A 26 8.77 5.64 -2.56
C VAL A 26 8.42 6.92 -1.79
N GLY A 27 7.97 6.80 -0.53
CA GLY A 27 7.65 7.92 0.34
C GLY A 27 8.87 8.78 0.65
N LEU A 28 10.00 8.16 0.99
CA LEU A 28 11.26 8.87 1.22
C LEU A 28 11.73 9.59 -0.05
N ILE A 29 11.62 8.96 -1.22
CA ILE A 29 12.01 9.61 -2.47
C ILE A 29 11.10 10.80 -2.77
N HIS A 30 9.77 10.70 -2.56
CA HIS A 30 8.85 11.83 -2.73
C HIS A 30 9.25 13.06 -1.89
N LEU A 31 9.73 12.84 -0.66
CA LEU A 31 10.07 13.91 0.27
C LEU A 31 11.45 14.50 0.05
N PHE A 32 12.46 13.67 -0.25
CA PHE A 32 13.86 14.09 -0.26
C PHE A 32 14.50 14.16 -1.65
N ALA A 33 13.96 13.44 -2.63
CA ALA A 33 14.52 13.36 -3.97
C ALA A 33 13.44 13.23 -5.06
N PRO A 34 12.47 14.16 -5.16
CA PRO A 34 11.32 13.99 -6.03
C PRO A 34 11.68 13.87 -7.53
N GLY A 35 12.73 14.55 -7.98
CA GLY A 35 13.22 14.45 -9.36
C GLY A 35 13.72 13.04 -9.74
N LEU A 36 14.00 12.17 -8.77
CA LEU A 36 14.39 10.79 -9.03
C LEU A 36 13.20 9.96 -9.57
N LEU A 37 11.98 10.20 -9.10
CA LEU A 37 10.80 9.50 -9.62
C LEU A 37 10.39 10.00 -11.00
N GLU A 38 10.55 11.30 -11.24
CA GLU A 38 10.34 11.92 -12.55
C GLU A 38 11.30 11.33 -13.58
N SER A 39 12.59 11.21 -13.24
CA SER A 39 13.61 10.66 -14.14
C SER A 39 13.55 9.14 -14.32
N LEU A 40 13.36 8.36 -13.27
CA LEU A 40 13.37 6.89 -13.35
C LEU A 40 12.05 6.30 -13.86
N MET A 41 10.92 6.91 -13.51
CA MET A 41 9.60 6.35 -13.77
C MET A 41 8.73 7.20 -14.68
N GLY A 42 9.21 8.38 -15.11
CA GLY A 42 8.47 9.25 -16.02
C GLY A 42 7.18 9.80 -15.38
N PHE A 43 7.15 9.96 -14.06
CA PHE A 43 6.04 10.62 -13.39
C PHE A 43 6.02 12.11 -13.74
N PRO A 44 4.84 12.70 -14.00
CA PRO A 44 4.74 14.13 -14.20
C PRO A 44 5.04 14.89 -12.89
N ALA A 45 5.56 16.11 -13.02
CA ALA A 45 5.75 16.99 -11.88
C ALA A 45 4.41 17.25 -11.17
N GLN A 46 4.38 17.00 -9.86
CA GLN A 46 3.21 17.21 -9.01
C GLN A 46 3.33 18.50 -8.20
N ASP A 47 2.20 19.05 -7.75
CA ASP A 47 2.20 20.13 -6.76
C ASP A 47 2.99 19.72 -5.49
N PRO A 48 3.93 20.54 -4.99
CA PRO A 48 4.76 20.18 -3.84
C PRO A 48 3.98 19.85 -2.56
N PHE A 49 2.84 20.50 -2.32
CA PHE A 49 2.02 20.24 -1.14
C PHE A 49 1.30 18.90 -1.24
N LEU A 50 0.67 18.61 -2.39
CA LEU A 50 0.02 17.31 -2.63
C LEU A 50 1.04 16.16 -2.61
N ARG A 51 2.22 16.40 -3.17
CA ARG A 51 3.34 15.45 -3.13
C ARG A 51 3.83 15.22 -1.71
N GLY A 52 3.96 16.28 -0.90
CA GLY A 52 4.33 16.20 0.51
C GLY A 52 3.35 15.37 1.34
N ILE A 53 2.05 15.48 1.06
CA ILE A 53 1.02 14.63 1.68
C ILE A 53 1.26 13.16 1.29
N THR A 54 1.42 12.87 0.01
CA THR A 54 1.66 11.50 -0.48
C THR A 54 2.92 10.89 0.15
N GLY A 55 4.03 11.62 0.14
CA GLY A 55 5.29 11.17 0.70
C GLY A 55 5.21 10.93 2.21
N SER A 56 4.61 11.84 2.97
CA SER A 56 4.47 11.72 4.43
C SER A 56 3.57 10.56 4.85
N VAL A 57 2.45 10.32 4.15
CA VAL A 57 1.58 9.15 4.39
C VAL A 57 2.34 7.84 4.11
N TYR A 58 3.14 7.80 3.04
CA TYR A 58 3.94 6.62 2.71
C TYR A 58 5.06 6.36 3.71
N VAL A 59 5.69 7.41 4.26
CA VAL A 59 6.64 7.28 5.37
C VAL A 59 5.93 6.84 6.66
N ALA A 60 4.70 7.30 6.91
CA ALA A 60 3.91 6.78 8.03
C ALA A 60 3.63 5.28 7.89
N PHE A 61 3.31 4.80 6.68
CA PHE A 61 3.20 3.36 6.41
C PHE A 61 4.50 2.61 6.70
N LEU A 62 5.67 3.17 6.35
CA LEU A 62 6.97 2.60 6.70
C LEU A 62 7.11 2.46 8.22
N ILE A 63 6.93 3.55 8.97
CA ILE A 63 7.13 3.57 10.43
C ILE A 63 6.21 2.54 11.10
N LEU A 64 4.93 2.55 10.74
CA LEU A 64 3.94 1.63 11.31
C LEU A 64 4.19 0.18 10.89
N SER A 65 4.71 -0.07 9.69
CA SER A 65 5.06 -1.42 9.24
C SER A 65 6.29 -1.97 9.96
N VAL A 66 7.26 -1.12 10.31
CA VAL A 66 8.39 -1.51 11.18
C VAL A 66 7.87 -1.95 12.55
N LEU A 67 6.90 -1.23 13.13
CA LEU A 67 6.23 -1.66 14.37
C LEU A 67 5.41 -2.94 14.15
N GLY A 68 4.79 -3.08 12.98
CA GLY A 68 4.08 -4.28 12.55
C GLY A 68 4.95 -5.52 12.52
N LEU A 69 6.23 -5.44 12.16
CA LEU A 69 7.14 -6.59 12.23
C LEU A 69 7.32 -7.13 13.66
N ARG A 70 7.27 -6.25 14.67
CA ARG A 70 7.36 -6.64 16.09
C ARG A 70 6.04 -7.18 16.63
N SER A 71 4.91 -6.64 16.18
CA SER A 71 3.57 -7.07 16.62
C SER A 71 2.60 -7.22 15.45
N PRO A 72 2.76 -8.27 14.60
CA PRO A 72 2.09 -8.35 13.31
C PRO A 72 0.57 -8.28 13.36
N LEU A 73 -0.06 -8.87 14.38
CA LEU A 73 -1.52 -8.83 14.52
C LEU A 73 -2.05 -7.47 14.97
N LYS A 74 -1.32 -6.78 15.87
CA LYS A 74 -1.75 -5.48 16.42
C LYS A 74 -1.81 -4.39 15.35
N PHE A 75 -0.95 -4.48 14.34
CA PHE A 75 -0.85 -3.50 13.25
C PHE A 75 -1.57 -3.92 11.97
N VAL A 76 -2.37 -5.00 11.98
CA VAL A 76 -3.18 -5.40 10.81
C VAL A 76 -4.03 -4.26 10.25
N PRO A 77 -4.60 -3.33 11.05
CA PRO A 77 -5.30 -2.16 10.52
C PRO A 77 -4.49 -1.32 9.52
N VAL A 78 -3.15 -1.33 9.60
CA VAL A 78 -2.26 -0.64 8.65
C VAL A 78 -2.28 -1.31 7.28
N LEU A 79 -2.18 -2.64 7.24
CA LEU A 79 -2.32 -3.42 5.99
C LEU A 79 -3.75 -3.33 5.46
N PHE A 80 -4.75 -3.26 6.33
CA PHE A 80 -6.14 -3.07 5.91
C PHE A 80 -6.38 -1.69 5.29
N LEU A 81 -5.86 -0.63 5.91
CA LEU A 81 -5.88 0.72 5.31
C LEU A 81 -5.20 0.72 3.94
N GLN A 82 -4.06 0.03 3.83
CA GLN A 82 -3.34 -0.12 2.58
C GLN A 82 -4.18 -0.81 1.49
N LEU A 83 -4.84 -1.91 1.83
CA LEU A 83 -5.75 -2.62 0.95
C LEU A 83 -6.88 -1.70 0.48
N CYS A 84 -7.57 -1.02 1.42
CA CYS A 84 -8.67 -0.12 1.12
C CYS A 84 -8.26 1.00 0.15
N TYR A 85 -7.17 1.70 0.45
CA TYR A 85 -6.74 2.81 -0.42
C TYR A 85 -6.39 2.32 -1.83
N LYS A 86 -5.73 1.16 -1.96
CA LYS A 86 -5.37 0.62 -3.29
C LYS A 86 -6.58 0.16 -4.07
N VAL A 87 -7.56 -0.46 -3.41
CA VAL A 87 -8.85 -0.83 -4.02
C VAL A 87 -9.58 0.42 -4.50
N ILE A 88 -9.66 1.47 -3.67
CA ILE A 88 -10.27 2.74 -4.04
C ILE A 88 -9.54 3.36 -5.24
N TRP A 89 -8.19 3.35 -5.23
CA TRP A 89 -7.39 3.86 -6.34
C TRP A 89 -7.64 3.07 -7.63
N PHE A 90 -7.72 1.74 -7.57
CA PHE A 90 -8.05 0.91 -8.72
C PHE A 90 -9.41 1.26 -9.33
N ILE A 91 -10.44 1.39 -8.50
CA ILE A 91 -11.81 1.62 -8.95
C ILE A 91 -12.01 3.05 -9.45
N LEU A 92 -11.50 4.05 -8.72
CA LEU A 92 -11.80 5.46 -9.01
C LEU A 92 -10.78 6.13 -9.92
N ILE A 93 -9.54 5.63 -9.98
CA ILE A 93 -8.45 6.28 -10.71
C ILE A 93 -8.02 5.45 -11.91
N PHE A 94 -7.67 4.18 -11.69
CA PHE A 94 -7.10 3.33 -12.75
C PHE A 94 -8.16 2.85 -13.74
N LEU A 95 -9.26 2.27 -13.26
CA LEU A 95 -10.30 1.67 -14.10
C LEU A 95 -10.91 2.67 -15.10
N PRO A 96 -11.28 3.91 -14.72
CA PRO A 96 -11.81 4.87 -15.69
C PRO A 96 -10.81 5.25 -16.78
N ARG A 97 -9.52 5.33 -16.44
CA ARG A 97 -8.44 5.62 -17.39
C ARG A 97 -8.14 4.46 -18.33
N LEU A 98 -8.26 3.23 -17.82
CA LEU A 98 -8.17 2.01 -18.62
C LEU A 98 -9.29 1.95 -19.66
N VAL A 99 -10.54 2.15 -19.23
CA VAL A 99 -11.71 2.15 -20.13
C VAL A 99 -11.65 3.31 -21.13
N GLY A 100 -11.15 4.48 -20.71
CA GLY A 100 -10.98 5.64 -21.58
C GLY A 100 -9.79 5.57 -22.54
N GLY A 101 -8.99 4.50 -22.53
CA GLY A 101 -7.84 4.33 -23.42
C GLY A 101 -6.65 5.25 -23.12
N GLN A 102 -6.62 5.91 -21.97
CA GLN A 102 -5.58 6.87 -21.58
C GLN A 102 -4.72 6.31 -20.43
N LEU A 103 -3.91 5.29 -20.76
CA LEU A 103 -3.03 4.64 -19.79
C LEU A 103 -1.56 4.96 -20.07
N PRO A 104 -0.97 5.93 -19.36
CA PRO A 104 0.46 6.12 -19.43
C PRO A 104 1.19 4.91 -18.82
N VAL A 105 2.37 4.59 -19.33
CA VAL A 105 3.16 3.40 -18.93
C VAL A 105 3.42 3.37 -17.42
N HIS A 106 3.70 4.52 -16.80
CA HIS A 106 3.91 4.62 -15.35
C HIS A 106 2.68 4.20 -14.53
N ALA A 107 1.47 4.45 -15.03
CA ALA A 107 0.24 4.06 -14.35
C ALA A 107 0.02 2.55 -14.42
N LEU A 108 0.41 1.90 -15.52
CA LEU A 108 0.38 0.44 -15.63
C LEU A 108 1.40 -0.21 -14.67
N MET A 109 2.63 0.30 -14.62
CA MET A 109 3.64 -0.19 -13.68
C MET A 109 3.18 -0.04 -12.22
N LEU A 110 2.62 1.12 -11.87
CA LEU A 110 2.08 1.37 -10.54
C LEU A 110 0.92 0.40 -10.20
N ALA A 111 0.03 0.15 -11.17
CA ALA A 111 -1.07 -0.80 -11.01
C ALA A 111 -0.55 -2.22 -10.78
N LEU A 112 0.46 -2.68 -11.51
CA LEU A 112 1.06 -4.00 -11.28
C LEU A 112 1.63 -4.12 -9.86
N VAL A 113 2.34 -3.09 -9.38
CA VAL A 113 2.82 -3.06 -8.00
C VAL A 113 1.64 -3.09 -7.02
N PHE A 114 0.61 -2.27 -7.21
CA PHE A 114 -0.54 -2.23 -6.32
C PHE A 114 -1.32 -3.55 -6.31
N ALA A 115 -1.38 -4.26 -7.44
CA ALA A 115 -2.00 -5.58 -7.50
C ALA A 115 -1.29 -6.58 -6.57
N THR A 116 0.05 -6.55 -6.49
CA THR A 116 0.79 -7.41 -5.55
C THR A 116 0.41 -7.15 -4.10
N TYR A 117 0.19 -5.89 -3.73
CA TYR A 117 -0.27 -5.50 -2.39
C TYR A 117 -1.69 -5.98 -2.13
N VAL A 118 -2.62 -5.72 -3.06
CA VAL A 118 -4.03 -6.14 -2.90
C VAL A 118 -4.11 -7.66 -2.71
N ILE A 119 -3.46 -8.43 -3.58
CA ILE A 119 -3.44 -9.90 -3.49
C ILE A 119 -2.78 -10.35 -2.19
N GLY A 120 -1.62 -9.80 -1.86
CA GLY A 120 -0.89 -10.16 -0.66
C GLY A 120 -1.65 -9.83 0.63
N ASP A 121 -2.30 -8.67 0.71
CA ASP A 121 -3.10 -8.25 1.86
C ASP A 121 -4.35 -9.12 2.02
N LEU A 122 -5.05 -9.47 0.92
CA LEU A 122 -6.18 -10.40 0.95
C LEU A 122 -5.77 -11.80 1.46
N ILE A 123 -4.55 -12.24 1.18
CA ILE A 123 -4.00 -13.50 1.68
C ILE A 123 -3.55 -13.38 3.14
N ALA A 124 -2.95 -12.26 3.53
CA ALA A 124 -2.29 -12.07 4.81
C ALA A 124 -3.26 -11.71 5.94
N ILE A 125 -4.26 -10.86 5.67
CA ILE A 125 -5.14 -10.29 6.69
C ILE A 125 -6.11 -11.35 7.22
N PRO A 126 -6.11 -11.62 8.53
CA PRO A 126 -7.11 -12.49 9.15
C PRO A 126 -8.41 -11.71 9.41
N PHE A 127 -9.23 -11.51 8.37
CA PHE A 127 -10.45 -10.67 8.43
C PHE A 127 -11.39 -11.01 9.60
N GLY A 128 -11.56 -12.30 9.93
CA GLY A 128 -12.38 -12.72 11.06
C GLY A 128 -11.92 -12.16 12.41
N ARG A 129 -10.59 -12.00 12.60
CA ARG A 129 -10.04 -11.38 13.82
C ARG A 129 -10.05 -9.86 13.76
N LEU A 130 -9.87 -9.28 12.57
CA LEU A 130 -9.89 -7.84 12.39
C LEU A 130 -11.28 -7.24 12.69
N PHE A 131 -12.34 -7.97 12.34
CA PHE A 131 -13.73 -7.55 12.58
C PHE A 131 -14.37 -8.24 13.78
N ALA A 132 -13.60 -8.98 14.58
CA ALA A 132 -14.10 -9.53 15.83
C ALA A 132 -14.50 -8.38 16.76
N LYS A 133 -15.64 -8.53 17.43
CA LYS A 133 -16.12 -7.55 18.41
C LYS A 133 -15.12 -7.46 19.56
N GLU A 134 -14.90 -6.25 20.08
CA GLU A 134 -14.19 -6.07 21.35
C GLU A 134 -14.95 -6.84 22.44
N ALA A 135 -14.23 -7.72 23.16
CA ALA A 135 -14.75 -8.57 24.21
C ALA A 135 -14.78 -7.84 25.55
#